data_AF-A0A0P0Y4V8-F1
#
_entry.id   AF-A0A0P0Y4V8-F1
#
_cell.length_a   1.000
_cell.length_b   1.000
_cell.length_c   1.000
_cell.angle_alpha   90.00
_cell.angle_beta   90.00
_cell.angle_gamma   90.00
#
_symmetry.space_group_name_H-M   'P 1'
#
loop_
_entity.id
_entity.type
_entity.pdbx_description
1 polymer ?
#
loop_
_entity_poly.entity_id
_entity_poly.type
_entity_poly.pdbx_seq_one_letter_code
_entity_poly.pdbx_strand_id
1 'polypeptide(L)' 'MAAKFSSVICKVLLIVVTMVALLFSSGLADDGPGYEYCFLKCIDECNQTCKSSGYTHGGDCNTGPCCCLW' A
#
# COMPACT_ATOMS: atom_id res chain seq x y z
N MET A 1 -37.94 20.70 -22.57
CA MET A 1 -36.50 20.96 -22.35
C MET A 1 -35.92 20.27 -21.11
N ALA A 2 -36.73 19.94 -20.09
CA ALA A 2 -36.26 19.30 -18.84
C ALA A 2 -35.65 17.88 -18.98
N ALA A 3 -36.14 17.06 -19.91
CA ALA A 3 -35.67 15.67 -20.06
C ALA A 3 -34.19 15.55 -20.49
N LYS A 4 -33.66 16.53 -21.23
CA LYS A 4 -32.25 16.53 -21.67
C LYS A 4 -31.30 16.87 -20.51
N PHE A 5 -31.71 17.74 -19.59
CA PHE A 5 -30.92 18.11 -18.41
C PHE A 5 -30.77 16.93 -17.45
N SER A 6 -31.84 16.15 -17.24
CA SER A 6 -31.81 14.98 -16.37
C SER A 6 -30.79 13.92 -16.83
N SER A 7 -30.67 13.69 -18.15
CA SER A 7 -29.71 12.72 -18.69
C SER A 7 -28.25 13.15 -18.48
N VAL A 8 -27.95 14.45 -18.63
CA VAL A 8 -26.59 14.98 -18.42
C VAL A 8 -26.20 14.88 -16.94
N ILE A 9 -27.10 15.27 -16.04
CA ILE A 9 -26.86 15.21 -14.59
C ILE A 9 -26.61 13.76 -14.14
N CYS A 10 -27.41 12.80 -14.62
CA CYS A 10 -27.19 11.38 -14.31
C CYS A 10 -25.83 10.87 -14.81
N LYS A 11 -25.38 11.26 -16.01
CA LYS A 11 -24.07 10.86 -16.53
C LYS A 11 -22.92 11.42 -15.68
N VAL A 12 -23.01 12.68 -15.28
CA VAL A 12 -21.99 13.31 -14.43
C VAL A 12 -21.94 12.63 -13.06
N LEU A 13 -23.11 12.36 -12.45
CA LEU A 13 -23.18 11.63 -11.18
C LEU A 13 -22.56 10.23 -11.27
N LEU A 14 -22.83 9.48 -12.34
CA LEU A 14 -22.23 8.16 -12.54
C LEU A 14 -20.70 8.25 -12.67
N ILE A 15 -20.18 9.22 -13.42
CA ILE A 15 -18.72 9.43 -13.56
C ILE A 15 -18.11 9.73 -12.19
N VAL A 16 -18.70 10.63 -11.41
CA VAL A 16 -18.21 10.97 -10.07
C VAL A 16 -18.22 9.75 -9.15
N VAL A 17 -19.30 8.96 -9.14
CA VAL A 17 -19.39 7.73 -8.34
C VAL A 17 -18.33 6.72 -8.75
N THR A 18 -18.07 6.54 -10.04
CA THR A 18 -17.02 5.61 -10.51
C THR A 18 -15.62 6.06 -10.13
N MET A 19 -15.31 7.36 -10.22
CA MET A 19 -14.00 7.91 -9.82
C MET A 19 -13.79 7.76 -8.32
N VAL A 20 -14.83 8.02 -7.53
CA VAL A 20 -14.81 7.84 -6.08
C VAL A 20 -14.63 6.36 -5.71
N ALA A 21 -15.33 5.43 -6.38
CA ALA A 21 -15.16 3.99 -6.17
C ALA A 21 -13.76 3.49 -6.55
N LEU A 22 -13.16 4.04 -7.62
CA LEU A 22 -11.78 3.75 -8.03
C LEU A 22 -10.77 4.26 -6.98
N LEU A 23 -10.98 5.47 -6.46
CA LEU A 23 -10.13 6.06 -5.41
C LEU A 23 -10.24 5.29 -4.08
N PHE A 24 -11.44 4.82 -3.71
CA PHE A 24 -11.63 3.96 -2.55
C PHE A 24 -11.08 2.54 -2.77
N SER A 25 -11.06 2.03 -4.00
CA SER A 25 -10.41 0.75 -4.32
C SER A 25 -8.88 0.84 -4.34
N SER A 26 -8.32 2.04 -4.50
CA SER A 26 -6.89 2.32 -4.31
C SER A 26 -6.53 2.68 -2.86
N GLY A 27 -7.46 2.52 -1.92
CA GLY A 27 -7.23 2.69 -0.48
C GLY A 27 -6.78 1.38 0.17
N LEU A 28 -5.55 1.38 0.69
CA LEU A 28 -4.91 0.30 1.45
C LEU A 28 -4.70 -1.00 0.66
N ALA A 29 -3.76 -0.97 -0.29
CA ALA A 29 -2.80 -2.08 -0.32
C ALA A 29 -1.85 -1.89 0.87
N ASP A 30 -2.34 -2.21 2.08
CA ASP A 30 -1.48 -2.64 3.16
C ASP A 30 -1.06 -4.05 2.76
N ASP A 31 0.05 -4.13 2.00
CA ASP A 31 0.52 -5.33 1.31
C ASP A 31 1.15 -6.32 2.31
N GLY A 32 0.44 -6.63 3.41
CA GLY A 32 0.81 -7.61 4.42
C GLY A 32 2.23 -7.44 4.98
N PRO A 33 2.77 -8.42 5.74
CA PRO A 33 4.18 -8.46 6.08
C PRO A 33 4.99 -8.85 4.83
N GLY A 34 4.97 -8.01 3.81
CA GLY A 34 5.94 -8.07 2.72
C GLY A 34 7.29 -7.63 3.27
N TYR A 35 8.34 -8.39 2.99
CA TYR A 35 9.69 -7.90 3.20
C TYR A 35 9.87 -6.62 2.37
N GLU A 36 9.75 -5.46 2.99
CA GLU A 36 9.83 -4.17 2.28
C GLU A 36 11.28 -3.79 1.95
N TYR A 37 12.24 -4.33 2.70
CA TYR A 37 13.64 -4.06 2.48
C TYR A 37 14.53 -5.24 2.88
N CYS A 38 15.36 -5.71 1.96
CA CYS A 38 16.43 -6.67 2.28
C CYS A 38 17.79 -6.05 1.96
N PHE A 39 18.73 -6.14 2.90
CA PHE A 39 20.14 -5.82 2.67
C PHE A 39 20.77 -6.80 1.67
N LEU A 40 21.94 -6.51 1.11
CA LEU A 40 22.63 -7.47 0.22
C LEU A 40 23.21 -8.69 0.97
N LYS A 41 23.36 -8.58 2.29
CA LYS A 41 23.94 -9.60 3.16
C LYS A 41 23.26 -9.57 4.52
N CYS A 42 23.38 -10.65 5.29
CA CYS A 42 23.05 -10.60 6.70
C CYS A 42 24.01 -9.63 7.41
N ILE A 43 23.45 -8.72 8.20
CA ILE A 43 24.20 -7.82 9.07
C ILE A 43 24.06 -8.30 10.50
N ASP A 44 25.11 -8.09 11.30
CA ASP A 44 24.97 -8.20 12.74
C ASP A 44 23.94 -7.16 13.20
N GLU A 45 23.15 -7.50 14.23
CA GLU A 45 22.06 -6.63 14.70
C GLU A 45 20.99 -6.32 13.65
N CYS A 46 20.74 -7.21 12.67
CA CYS A 46 19.70 -7.08 11.64
C CYS A 46 18.35 -6.61 12.21
N ASN A 47 17.86 -7.32 13.23
CA ASN A 47 16.60 -7.01 13.90
C ASN A 47 16.58 -5.59 14.48
N GLN A 48 17.64 -5.17 15.16
CA GLN A 48 17.72 -3.85 15.76
C GLN A 48 17.85 -2.75 14.71
N THR A 49 18.62 -2.99 13.65
CA THR A 49 18.75 -2.08 12.51
C THR A 49 17.38 -1.84 11.87
N CYS A 50 16.65 -2.91 11.55
CA CYS A 50 15.31 -2.81 10.99
C CYS A 50 14.36 -2.04 11.94
N LYS A 51 14.35 -2.38 13.24
CA LYS A 51 13.54 -1.64 14.22
C LYS A 51 13.91 -0.16 14.32
N SER A 52 15.20 0.16 14.24
CA SER A 52 15.67 1.55 14.24
C SER A 52 15.28 2.31 12.97
N SER A 53 15.07 1.61 11.85
CA SER A 53 14.60 2.18 10.60
C SER A 53 13.07 2.32 10.51
N GLY A 54 12.34 1.85 11.53
CA GLY A 54 10.87 1.97 11.60
C GLY A 54 10.10 0.68 11.32
N TYR A 55 10.79 -0.41 10.97
CA TYR A 55 10.17 -1.72 10.73
C TYR A 55 9.77 -2.36 12.07
N THR A 56 8.47 -2.44 12.38
CA THR A 56 7.98 -2.80 13.73
C THR A 56 8.20 -4.26 14.06
N HIS A 57 8.09 -5.14 13.06
CA HIS A 57 8.41 -6.56 13.18
C HIS A 57 9.92 -6.83 13.20
N GLY A 58 10.76 -5.84 12.85
CA GLY A 58 12.20 -5.94 12.86
C GLY A 58 12.72 -6.63 11.61
N GLY A 59 13.69 -7.51 11.74
CA GLY A 59 14.23 -8.24 10.60
C GLY A 59 15.05 -9.46 10.97
N ASP A 60 15.16 -10.37 10.02
CA ASP A 60 15.86 -11.63 10.18
C ASP A 60 16.67 -12.00 8.94
N CYS A 61 17.57 -12.97 9.09
CA CYS A 61 18.43 -13.47 8.02
C CYS A 61 18.16 -14.93 7.66
N ASN A 62 16.99 -15.49 7.99
CA ASN A 62 16.76 -16.93 7.84
C ASN A 62 16.85 -17.41 6.38
N THR A 63 16.61 -16.52 5.42
CA THR A 63 16.64 -16.81 3.98
C THR A 63 17.89 -16.27 3.26
N GLY A 64 18.85 -15.71 4.01
CA GLY A 64 20.13 -15.21 3.48
C GLY A 64 20.41 -13.76 3.91
N PRO A 65 20.02 -12.76 3.11
CA PRO A 65 20.19 -11.35 3.48
C PRO A 65 19.34 -10.97 4.70
N CYS A 66 19.75 -9.93 5.41
CA CYS A 66 18.91 -9.33 6.45
C CYS A 66 17.69 -8.69 5.79
N CYS A 67 16.50 -9.20 6.06
CA CYS A 67 15.25 -8.69 5.53
C CYS A 67 14.40 -8.07 6.65
N CYS A 68 14.05 -6.80 6.48
CA CYS A 68 13.20 -6.04 7.36
C CYS A 68 11.73 -6.24 7.00
N LEU A 69 10.93 -6.49 8.04
CA LEU A 69 9.50 -6.69 8.01
C LEU A 69 8.86 -5.53 8.77
N TRP A 70 7.94 -4.82 8.12
CA TRP A 70 7.14 -3.82 8.83
C TRP A 70 6.35 -4.45 9.94
#